data_AF-A0AAD8J3H7-F1
#
_entry.id   AF-A0AAD8J3H7-F1
#
_cell.length_a   1.000
_cell.length_b   1.000
_cell.length_c   1.000
_cell.angle_alpha   90.00
_cell.angle_beta   90.00
_cell.angle_gamma   90.00
#
_symmetry.space_group_name_H-M   'P 1'
#
loop_
_entity.id
_entity.type
_entity.pdbx_description
1 polymer ?
#
loop_
_entity_poly.entity_id
_entity_poly.type
_entity_poly.pdbx_seq_one_letter_code
_entity_poly.pdbx_strand_id
1 'polypeptide(L)'
;MCTTFSNDFQNIREMAFSSVIILCLFLAASSTEANNFIVGGKNGWTTTPSEDYKTWSGRLRFLINDTLSFKYSKETDSVVVVNKPDYDTCNAANPISKLDGGDSTFKFDRSGPFYFITSNKTNCDQGQKLAIVVLALRNTSPPTPSATSPAPSGQSPVPSPDSQTPGPSSSTDGSPAPNAPEPSKSFAPSVSPAGVVSVVLSVTVAAFITFT
;
A
#
# COMPACT_ATOMS: atom_id res chain seq x y z
N MET A 1 63.11 -2.06 16.62
CA MET A 1 62.35 -2.61 15.48
C MET A 1 61.03 -3.29 15.89
N CYS A 2 60.90 -3.90 17.09
CA CYS A 2 59.63 -4.51 17.52
C CYS A 2 58.47 -3.54 17.85
N THR A 3 58.73 -2.30 18.25
CA THR A 3 57.67 -1.36 18.68
C THR A 3 56.88 -0.76 17.52
N THR A 4 57.52 -0.52 16.37
CA THR A 4 56.85 -0.05 15.14
C THR A 4 55.87 -1.11 14.61
N PHE A 5 56.28 -2.38 14.59
CA PHE A 5 55.44 -3.49 14.11
C PHE A 5 54.18 -3.72 14.97
N SER A 6 54.29 -3.54 16.30
CA SER A 6 53.16 -3.61 17.21
C SER A 6 52.18 -2.43 17.05
N ASN A 7 52.70 -1.23 16.78
CA ASN A 7 51.88 -0.04 16.54
C ASN A 7 51.20 -0.09 15.16
N ASP A 8 51.87 -0.62 14.14
CA ASP A 8 51.29 -0.87 12.81
C ASP A 8 50.14 -1.87 12.90
N PHE A 9 50.31 -2.98 13.61
CA PHE A 9 49.24 -3.97 13.79
C PHE A 9 48.05 -3.40 14.60
N GLN A 10 48.31 -2.53 15.57
CA GLN A 10 47.27 -1.82 16.31
C GLN A 10 46.52 -0.82 15.42
N ASN A 11 47.23 -0.05 14.59
CA ASN A 11 46.63 0.88 13.62
C ASN A 11 45.81 0.16 12.54
N ILE A 12 46.28 -0.98 12.03
CA ILE A 12 45.53 -1.78 11.04
C ILE A 12 44.23 -2.32 11.65
N ARG A 13 44.24 -2.73 12.93
CA ARG A 13 43.05 -3.16 13.66
C ARG A 13 42.06 -2.01 13.85
N GLU A 14 42.51 -0.85 14.32
CA GLU A 14 41.67 0.35 14.46
C GLU A 14 41.07 0.81 13.12
N MET A 15 41.85 0.78 12.03
CA MET A 15 41.36 1.07 10.68
C MET A 15 40.33 0.04 10.20
N ALA A 16 40.54 -1.25 10.48
CA ALA A 16 39.59 -2.29 10.16
C ALA A 16 38.28 -2.15 10.97
N PHE A 17 38.35 -1.88 12.28
CA PHE A 17 37.17 -1.65 13.11
C PHE A 17 36.38 -0.41 12.68
N SER A 18 37.08 0.69 12.38
CA SER A 18 36.48 1.90 11.84
C SER A 18 35.76 1.63 10.50
N SER A 19 36.40 0.87 9.60
CA SER A 19 35.80 0.51 8.30
C SER A 19 34.54 -0.34 8.44
N VAL A 20 34.51 -1.29 9.39
CA VAL A 20 33.37 -2.16 9.66
C VAL A 20 32.23 -1.36 10.29
N ILE A 21 32.52 -0.46 11.23
CA ILE A 21 31.50 0.41 11.87
C ILE A 21 30.87 1.33 10.83
N ILE A 22 31.68 1.96 9.96
CA ILE A 22 31.18 2.81 8.88
C ILE A 22 30.28 2.01 7.93
N LEU A 23 30.69 0.80 7.53
CA LEU A 23 29.88 -0.10 6.70
C LEU A 23 28.55 -0.49 7.38
N CYS A 24 28.57 -0.80 8.67
CA CYS A 24 27.36 -1.10 9.44
C CYS A 24 26.40 0.09 9.54
N LEU A 25 26.92 1.32 9.69
CA LEU A 25 26.10 2.53 9.71
C LEU A 25 25.44 2.80 8.35
N PHE A 26 26.15 2.56 7.25
CA PHE A 26 25.57 2.64 5.90
C PHE A 26 24.51 1.57 5.66
N LEU A 27 24.72 0.34 6.15
CA LEU A 27 23.75 -0.75 6.02
C LEU A 27 22.52 -0.56 6.94
N ALA A 28 22.68 0.10 8.08
CA ALA A 28 21.59 0.44 9.00
C ALA A 28 20.73 1.62 8.52
N ALA A 29 21.23 2.42 7.57
CA ALA A 29 20.49 3.51 6.95
C ALA A 29 19.54 2.95 5.87
N SER A 30 18.47 2.26 6.26
CA SER A 30 17.36 1.97 5.36
C SER A 30 16.57 3.26 5.11
N SER A 31 16.83 3.94 3.99
CA SER A 31 16.01 5.07 3.55
C SER A 31 14.71 4.53 2.95
N THR A 32 13.58 4.78 3.61
CA THR A 32 12.27 4.57 3.00
C THR A 32 12.01 5.75 2.06
N GLU A 33 12.20 5.56 0.75
CA GLU A 33 11.84 6.58 -0.23
C GLU A 33 10.31 6.64 -0.39
N ALA A 34 9.77 7.86 -0.45
CA ALA A 34 8.37 8.09 -0.75
C ALA A 34 8.12 7.93 -2.26
N ASN A 35 7.06 7.22 -2.62
CA ASN A 35 6.73 6.94 -4.02
C ASN A 35 6.00 8.12 -4.68
N ASN A 36 6.22 8.30 -5.99
CA ASN A 36 5.43 9.19 -6.83
C ASN A 36 4.59 8.37 -7.83
N PHE A 37 3.27 8.52 -7.76
CA PHE A 37 2.34 7.84 -8.64
C PHE A 37 1.73 8.81 -9.65
N ILE A 38 1.96 8.57 -10.93
CA ILE A 38 1.32 9.32 -12.01
C ILE A 38 -0.07 8.74 -12.25
N VAL A 39 -1.10 9.50 -11.90
CA VAL A 39 -2.49 9.08 -12.00
C VAL A 39 -2.87 8.90 -13.47
N GLY A 40 -3.40 7.73 -13.83
CA GLY A 40 -3.77 7.39 -15.21
C GLY A 40 -2.59 7.17 -16.16
N GLY A 41 -1.35 7.14 -15.65
CA GLY A 41 -0.15 6.86 -16.44
C GLY A 41 0.06 7.85 -17.57
N LYS A 42 0.20 7.34 -18.81
CA LYS A 42 0.51 8.17 -20.00
C LYS A 42 -0.65 9.11 -20.37
N ASN A 43 -1.88 8.73 -20.07
CA ASN A 43 -3.07 9.50 -20.45
C ASN A 43 -3.40 10.58 -19.41
N GLY A 44 -2.79 10.49 -18.22
CA GLY A 44 -3.00 11.45 -17.14
C GLY A 44 -4.42 11.42 -16.55
N TRP A 45 -4.86 12.59 -16.10
CA TRP A 45 -6.19 12.81 -15.55
C TRP A 45 -7.16 13.16 -16.68
N THR A 46 -8.05 12.23 -17.04
CA THR A 46 -8.97 12.34 -18.18
C THR A 46 -10.24 11.51 -17.95
N THR A 47 -11.32 11.83 -18.67
CA THR A 47 -12.58 11.06 -18.66
C THR A 47 -12.48 9.71 -19.35
N THR A 48 -11.53 9.54 -20.27
CA THR A 48 -11.32 8.28 -21.01
C THR A 48 -9.92 7.73 -20.75
N PRO A 49 -9.63 7.25 -19.53
CA PRO A 49 -8.33 6.68 -19.22
C PRO A 49 -8.17 5.31 -19.91
N SER A 50 -6.92 4.90 -20.15
CA SER A 50 -6.63 3.56 -20.71
C SER A 50 -6.99 2.42 -19.77
N GLU A 51 -7.01 2.71 -18.47
CA GLU A 51 -7.37 1.80 -17.37
C GLU A 51 -8.26 2.59 -16.41
N ASP A 52 -9.34 1.98 -15.93
CA ASP A 52 -10.24 2.59 -14.95
C ASP A 52 -9.51 2.94 -13.64
N TYR A 53 -9.81 4.10 -13.04
CA TYR A 53 -9.10 4.61 -11.86
C TYR A 53 -9.25 3.73 -10.61
N LYS A 54 -10.37 3.01 -10.45
CA LYS A 54 -10.57 2.05 -9.36
C LYS A 54 -9.69 0.81 -9.55
N THR A 55 -9.52 0.37 -10.79
CA THR A 55 -8.61 -0.76 -11.10
C THR A 55 -7.15 -0.35 -10.93
N TRP A 56 -6.78 0.82 -11.44
CA TRP A 56 -5.45 1.41 -11.31
C TRP A 56 -5.03 1.58 -9.84
N SER A 57 -5.92 2.13 -9.00
CA SER A 57 -5.63 2.31 -7.57
C SER A 57 -5.65 1.00 -6.79
N GLY A 58 -6.52 0.05 -7.16
CA GLY A 58 -6.67 -1.23 -6.46
C GLY A 58 -5.44 -2.14 -6.53
N ARG A 59 -4.58 -1.97 -7.53
CA ARG A 59 -3.32 -2.73 -7.68
C ARG A 59 -2.09 -2.06 -7.03
N LEU A 60 -2.26 -0.87 -6.48
CA LEU A 60 -1.18 -0.09 -5.86
C LEU A 60 -1.30 -0.10 -4.33
N ARG A 61 -0.18 0.15 -3.66
CA ARG A 61 -0.14 0.36 -2.20
C ARG A 61 0.37 1.76 -1.95
N PHE A 62 -0.42 2.52 -1.21
CA PHE A 62 -0.12 3.91 -0.87
C PHE A 62 0.26 4.01 0.61
N LEU A 63 1.36 4.68 0.90
CA LEU A 63 1.86 4.96 2.23
C LEU A 63 1.81 6.45 2.53
N ILE A 64 1.97 6.81 3.81
CA ILE A 64 2.13 8.20 4.22
C ILE A 64 3.42 8.75 3.58
N ASN A 65 3.37 10.01 3.15
CA ASN A 65 4.37 10.73 2.35
C ASN A 65 4.46 10.35 0.88
N ASP A 66 3.79 9.27 0.42
CA ASP A 66 3.64 9.04 -1.01
C ASP A 66 2.89 10.22 -1.66
N THR A 67 3.10 10.36 -2.96
CA THR A 67 2.66 11.52 -3.72
C THR A 67 1.92 11.09 -4.98
N LEU A 68 0.80 11.74 -5.28
CA LEU A 68 0.10 11.64 -6.55
C LEU A 68 0.46 12.80 -7.46
N SER A 69 0.70 12.50 -8.74
CA SER A 69 0.90 13.49 -9.79
C SER A 69 -0.28 13.43 -10.76
N PHE A 70 -1.05 14.51 -10.83
CA PHE A 70 -2.16 14.69 -11.75
C PHE A 70 -1.72 15.59 -12.91
N LYS A 71 -1.80 15.06 -14.14
CA LYS A 71 -1.47 15.78 -15.37
C LYS A 71 -2.73 15.98 -16.20
N TYR A 72 -3.09 17.24 -16.49
CA TYR A 72 -4.27 17.66 -17.24
C TYR A 72 -4.08 19.09 -17.77
N SER A 73 -4.90 19.52 -18.73
CA SER A 73 -4.91 20.93 -19.17
C SER A 73 -5.68 21.77 -18.14
N LYS A 74 -5.02 22.74 -17.51
CA LYS A 74 -5.63 23.62 -16.49
C LYS A 74 -6.80 24.45 -17.03
N GLU A 75 -6.87 24.63 -18.35
CA GLU A 75 -7.92 25.36 -19.05
C GLU A 75 -9.22 24.53 -19.12
N THR A 76 -9.12 23.21 -19.13
CA THR A 76 -10.25 22.30 -19.35
C THR A 76 -10.65 21.52 -18.11
N ASP A 77 -9.73 21.37 -17.14
CA ASP A 77 -9.95 20.48 -16.01
C ASP A 77 -9.24 20.97 -14.73
N SER A 78 -9.66 20.42 -13.60
CA SER A 78 -9.05 20.60 -12.29
C SER A 78 -9.41 19.43 -11.39
N VAL A 79 -8.57 19.15 -10.41
CA VAL A 79 -8.79 18.09 -9.42
C VAL A 79 -9.18 18.73 -8.09
N VAL A 80 -10.21 18.20 -7.46
CA VAL A 80 -10.60 18.59 -6.11
C VAL A 80 -10.61 17.39 -5.18
N VAL A 81 -10.16 17.62 -3.95
CA VAL A 81 -10.19 16.65 -2.85
C VAL A 81 -11.46 16.88 -2.07
N VAL A 82 -12.23 15.82 -1.85
CA VAL A 82 -13.56 15.89 -1.24
C VAL A 82 -13.73 14.82 -0.16
N ASN A 83 -14.82 14.92 0.61
CA ASN A 83 -15.24 13.84 1.51
C ASN A 83 -15.97 12.72 0.72
N LYS A 84 -16.28 11.62 1.39
CA LYS A 84 -16.95 10.47 0.76
C LYS A 84 -18.33 10.81 0.17
N PRO A 85 -19.27 11.44 0.90
CA PRO A 85 -20.56 11.84 0.32
C PRO A 85 -20.42 12.65 -0.98
N ASP A 86 -19.55 13.65 -0.97
CA ASP A 86 -19.33 14.52 -2.12
C ASP A 86 -18.68 13.77 -3.29
N TYR A 87 -17.82 12.79 -3.02
CA TYR A 87 -17.29 11.87 -4.04
C TYR A 87 -18.38 10.99 -4.66
N ASP A 88 -19.30 10.48 -3.85
CA ASP A 88 -20.37 9.59 -4.30
C ASP A 88 -21.36 10.35 -5.20
N THR A 89 -21.66 11.61 -4.88
CA THR A 89 -22.59 12.47 -5.63
C THR A 89 -21.92 13.38 -6.66
N CYS A 90 -20.60 13.30 -6.81
CA CYS A 90 -19.81 14.20 -7.67
C CYS A 90 -20.04 15.69 -7.35
N ASN A 91 -20.08 16.03 -6.07
CA ASN A 91 -20.27 17.40 -5.59
C ASN A 91 -18.92 18.09 -5.38
N ALA A 92 -18.58 19.03 -6.25
CA ALA A 92 -17.35 19.83 -6.17
C ALA A 92 -17.55 21.21 -5.50
N ALA A 93 -18.70 21.47 -4.88
CA ALA A 93 -19.04 22.81 -4.37
C ALA A 93 -18.20 23.24 -3.15
N ASN A 94 -17.89 22.30 -2.25
CA ASN A 94 -17.14 22.57 -1.01
C ASN A 94 -15.93 21.64 -0.89
N PRO A 95 -14.90 21.81 -1.74
CA PRO A 95 -13.75 20.94 -1.72
C PRO A 95 -12.89 21.19 -0.48
N ILE A 96 -12.27 20.12 0.04
CA ILE A 96 -11.26 20.18 1.10
C ILE A 96 -10.00 20.87 0.57
N SER A 97 -9.64 20.56 -0.67
CA SER A 97 -8.51 21.16 -1.37
C SER A 97 -8.77 21.19 -2.86
N LYS A 98 -8.23 22.19 -3.55
CA LYS A 98 -8.30 22.33 -5.00
C LYS A 98 -6.90 22.31 -5.60
N LEU A 99 -6.76 21.61 -6.72
CA LEU A 99 -5.56 21.47 -7.52
C LEU A 99 -5.94 21.89 -8.94
N ASP A 100 -5.50 23.07 -9.38
CA ASP A 100 -5.85 23.67 -10.67
C ASP A 100 -4.63 24.13 -11.50
N GLY A 101 -3.44 23.60 -11.16
CA GLY A 101 -2.19 23.96 -11.83
C GLY A 101 -1.92 23.24 -13.16
N GLY A 102 -2.73 22.24 -13.54
CA GLY A 102 -2.51 21.42 -14.75
C GLY A 102 -1.51 20.27 -14.56
N ASP A 103 -0.40 20.52 -13.87
CA ASP A 103 0.54 19.50 -13.40
C ASP A 103 0.61 19.53 -11.87
N SER A 104 -0.49 19.13 -11.23
CA SER A 104 -0.65 19.28 -9.79
C SER A 104 -0.21 18.03 -9.04
N THR A 105 0.30 18.25 -7.83
CA THR A 105 0.86 17.20 -6.99
C THR A 105 0.15 17.18 -5.64
N PHE A 106 -0.19 16.00 -5.13
CA PHE A 106 -0.82 15.81 -3.81
C PHE A 106 -0.03 14.81 -2.97
N LYS A 107 0.47 15.24 -1.82
CA LYS A 107 1.21 14.38 -0.89
C LYS A 107 0.28 13.88 0.23
N PHE A 108 0.30 12.58 0.49
CA PHE A 108 -0.47 12.00 1.59
C PHE A 108 0.19 12.31 2.94
N ASP A 109 -0.53 13.00 3.80
CA ASP A 109 -0.09 13.42 5.13
C ASP A 109 -0.57 12.49 6.25
N ARG A 110 -1.58 11.66 5.98
CA ARG A 110 -2.20 10.75 6.94
C ARG A 110 -2.62 9.44 6.29
N SER A 111 -2.83 8.42 7.12
CA SER A 111 -3.43 7.16 6.68
C SER A 111 -4.96 7.31 6.55
N GLY A 112 -5.57 6.37 5.81
CA GLY A 112 -7.01 6.32 5.59
C GLY A 112 -7.43 6.76 4.18
N PRO A 113 -8.75 6.99 3.97
CA PRO A 113 -9.28 7.25 2.65
C PRO A 113 -9.09 8.71 2.22
N PHE A 114 -8.80 8.87 0.93
CA PHE A 114 -8.78 10.13 0.20
C PHE A 114 -9.60 9.98 -1.08
N TYR A 115 -10.37 11.02 -1.40
CA TYR A 115 -11.27 11.04 -2.54
C TYR A 115 -10.97 12.25 -3.42
N PHE A 116 -10.77 11.99 -4.71
CA PHE A 116 -10.43 12.97 -5.72
C PHE A 116 -11.49 12.91 -6.82
N ILE A 117 -12.00 14.07 -7.23
CA ILE A 117 -12.93 14.20 -8.36
C ILE A 117 -12.47 15.34 -9.26
N THR A 118 -12.89 15.32 -10.51
CA THR A 118 -12.83 16.53 -11.36
C THR A 118 -13.87 17.55 -10.87
N SER A 119 -13.58 18.84 -11.01
CA SER A 119 -14.57 19.89 -10.71
C SER A 119 -15.78 19.87 -11.66
N ASN A 120 -15.68 19.22 -12.82
CA ASN A 120 -16.79 19.09 -13.76
C ASN A 120 -17.68 17.91 -13.39
N LYS A 121 -18.93 18.18 -13.00
CA LYS A 121 -19.86 17.13 -12.57
C LYS A 121 -20.08 16.03 -13.62
N THR A 122 -20.29 16.41 -14.88
CA THR A 122 -20.52 15.46 -15.98
C THR A 122 -19.34 14.52 -16.16
N ASN A 123 -18.12 15.05 -16.12
CA ASN A 123 -16.90 14.24 -16.23
C ASN A 123 -16.72 13.31 -15.02
N CYS A 124 -17.04 13.78 -13.81
CA CYS A 124 -17.00 12.94 -12.60
C CYS A 124 -18.03 11.80 -12.67
N ASP A 125 -19.25 12.09 -13.13
CA ASP A 125 -20.31 11.09 -13.32
C ASP A 125 -19.92 10.05 -14.39
N GLN A 126 -19.11 10.46 -15.38
CA GLN A 126 -18.52 9.58 -16.41
C GLN A 126 -17.30 8.77 -15.91
N GLY A 127 -16.93 8.89 -14.63
CA GLY A 127 -15.89 8.06 -14.02
C GLY A 127 -14.54 8.74 -13.83
N GLN A 128 -14.42 10.05 -14.11
CA GLN A 128 -13.21 10.82 -13.79
C GLN A 128 -13.11 11.15 -12.29
N LYS A 129 -12.96 10.10 -11.49
CA LYS A 129 -12.88 10.15 -10.04
C LYS A 129 -12.01 9.02 -9.50
N LEU A 130 -11.31 9.27 -8.40
CA LEU A 130 -10.34 8.37 -7.82
C LEU A 130 -10.50 8.30 -6.30
N ALA A 131 -10.57 7.07 -5.77
CA ALA A 131 -10.55 6.80 -4.34
C ALA A 131 -9.27 6.04 -3.99
N ILE A 132 -8.55 6.50 -2.98
CA ILE A 132 -7.32 5.88 -2.50
C ILE A 132 -7.41 5.63 -1.01
N VAL A 133 -6.88 4.49 -0.56
CA VAL A 133 -6.69 4.16 0.85
C VAL A 133 -5.20 4.14 1.15
N VAL A 134 -4.75 5.04 2.01
CA VAL A 134 -3.37 5.13 2.48
C VAL A 134 -3.21 4.23 3.70
N LEU A 135 -2.22 3.34 3.66
CA LEU A 135 -1.99 2.37 4.72
C LEU A 135 -1.23 3.02 5.89
N ALA A 136 -1.59 2.62 7.11
CA ALA A 136 -0.78 2.87 8.29
C ALA A 136 0.32 1.79 8.37
N LEU A 137 1.58 2.20 8.41
CA LEU A 137 2.67 1.28 8.74
C LEU A 137 2.54 0.93 10.22
N ARG A 138 2.32 -0.35 10.51
CA ARG A 138 2.44 -0.86 11.88
C ARG A 138 3.91 -1.05 12.16
N ASN A 139 4.50 -0.23 13.01
CA ASN A 139 5.79 -0.54 13.62
C ASN A 139 5.57 -1.77 14.51
N THR A 140 5.84 -2.96 13.97
CA THR A 140 5.92 -4.18 14.78
C THR A 140 7.15 -4.05 15.66
N SER A 141 6.97 -3.49 16.86
CA SER A 141 7.88 -3.86 17.96
C SER A 141 7.72 -5.35 18.23
N PRO A 142 8.79 -6.06 18.65
CA PRO A 142 8.68 -7.46 19.07
C PRO A 142 7.54 -7.59 20.09
N PRO A 143 6.71 -8.64 20.02
CA PRO A 143 5.66 -8.84 21.00
C PRO A 143 6.30 -8.97 22.38
N THR A 144 6.07 -7.99 23.25
CA THR A 144 6.32 -8.14 24.69
C THR A 144 5.44 -9.30 25.16
N PRO A 145 5.96 -10.30 25.89
CA PRO A 145 5.13 -11.39 26.39
C PRO A 145 4.09 -10.81 27.37
N SER A 146 2.84 -10.74 26.94
CA SER A 146 1.72 -10.38 27.80
C SER A 146 1.56 -11.45 28.88
N ALA A 147 1.70 -11.05 30.15
CA ALA A 147 1.38 -11.88 31.29
C ALA A 147 -0.09 -12.33 31.19
N THR A 148 -0.31 -13.64 31.32
CA THR A 148 -1.63 -14.28 31.25
C THR A 148 -2.49 -13.79 32.41
N SER A 149 -3.59 -13.08 32.12
CA SER A 149 -4.63 -12.80 33.10
C SER A 149 -5.55 -14.02 33.24
N PRO A 150 -5.98 -14.44 34.45
CA PRO A 150 -6.78 -15.65 34.63
C PRO A 150 -8.16 -15.54 33.98
N ALA A 151 -8.61 -16.62 33.34
CA ALA A 151 -9.94 -16.73 32.75
C ALA A 151 -11.05 -16.63 33.82
N PRO A 152 -12.19 -15.97 33.53
CA PRO A 152 -13.37 -16.06 34.40
C PRO A 152 -14.03 -17.43 34.23
N SER A 153 -14.31 -18.09 35.36
CA SER A 153 -14.99 -19.39 35.44
C SER A 153 -16.35 -19.36 34.74
N GLY A 154 -16.59 -20.38 33.92
CA GLY A 154 -17.81 -20.55 33.14
C GLY A 154 -19.06 -20.77 34.00
N GLN A 155 -20.16 -20.15 33.58
CA GLN A 155 -21.52 -20.58 33.92
C GLN A 155 -22.12 -21.37 32.76
N SER A 156 -22.77 -22.48 33.10
CA SER A 156 -23.69 -23.27 32.27
C SER A 156 -24.88 -23.65 33.16
N PRO A 157 -26.03 -24.12 32.64
CA PRO A 157 -26.61 -23.93 31.30
C PRO A 157 -28.07 -23.39 31.36
N VAL A 158 -28.60 -23.02 30.20
CA VAL A 158 -29.98 -22.63 29.92
C VAL A 158 -30.95 -23.81 30.08
N PRO A 159 -32.19 -23.62 30.56
CA PRO A 159 -33.31 -24.53 30.30
C PRO A 159 -34.26 -23.96 29.24
N SER A 160 -34.53 -24.75 28.19
CA SER A 160 -35.68 -24.59 27.29
C SER A 160 -36.97 -25.06 27.99
N PRO A 161 -38.15 -24.61 27.50
CA PRO A 161 -39.12 -25.61 27.06
C PRO A 161 -39.92 -25.24 25.79
N ASP A 162 -40.40 -26.32 25.17
CA ASP A 162 -41.08 -26.49 23.89
C ASP A 162 -42.46 -25.82 23.69
N SER A 163 -42.90 -25.94 22.42
CA SER A 163 -44.24 -26.37 21.97
C SER A 163 -45.27 -25.31 21.58
N GLN A 164 -45.46 -25.09 20.26
CA GLN A 164 -46.62 -25.62 19.50
C GLN A 164 -46.78 -24.96 18.11
N THR A 165 -46.95 -25.81 17.10
CA THR A 165 -47.60 -25.53 15.80
C THR A 165 -48.86 -26.40 15.79
N PRO A 166 -50.04 -25.92 15.32
CA PRO A 166 -50.44 -26.19 13.93
C PRO A 166 -51.36 -25.15 13.27
N GLY A 167 -51.22 -24.99 11.95
CA GLY A 167 -52.37 -24.74 11.06
C GLY A 167 -52.19 -23.63 10.00
N PRO A 168 -52.89 -23.74 8.83
CA PRO A 168 -52.24 -23.66 7.52
C PRO A 168 -52.85 -22.62 6.56
N SER A 169 -52.39 -22.69 5.30
CA SER A 169 -52.84 -21.97 4.08
C SER A 169 -52.27 -20.56 3.95
N SER A 170 -51.89 -20.04 2.79
CA SER A 170 -51.80 -20.39 1.37
C SER A 170 -51.17 -19.13 0.76
N SER A 171 -50.30 -19.11 -0.25
CA SER A 171 -50.46 -19.59 -1.62
C SER A 171 -49.25 -19.06 -2.41
N THR A 172 -48.70 -19.92 -3.28
CA THR A 172 -48.34 -19.63 -4.69
C THR A 172 -47.48 -18.38 -4.97
N ASP A 173 -46.26 -18.54 -5.48
CA ASP A 173 -46.03 -18.53 -6.94
C ASP A 173 -44.56 -18.79 -7.34
N GLY A 174 -44.37 -19.41 -8.50
CA GLY A 174 -43.24 -19.15 -9.40
C GLY A 174 -41.84 -19.71 -9.10
N SER A 175 -41.59 -20.94 -9.58
CA SER A 175 -40.25 -21.40 -10.05
C SER A 175 -39.76 -20.53 -11.26
N PRO A 176 -38.52 -20.63 -11.81
CA PRO A 176 -37.40 -21.53 -11.49
C PRO A 176 -36.00 -20.84 -11.40
N ALA A 177 -35.02 -21.64 -10.99
CA ALA A 177 -33.60 -21.33 -10.93
C ALA A 177 -32.98 -20.86 -12.27
N PRO A 178 -32.00 -19.95 -12.23
CA PRO A 178 -31.05 -19.78 -13.34
C PRO A 178 -29.75 -20.56 -13.07
N ASN A 179 -29.35 -21.25 -14.13
CA ASN A 179 -28.17 -22.09 -14.29
C ASN A 179 -26.88 -21.53 -13.69
N ALA A 180 -26.15 -22.41 -13.00
CA ALA A 180 -24.73 -22.27 -12.73
C ALA A 180 -23.91 -22.53 -14.01
N PRO A 181 -22.90 -21.70 -14.30
CA PRO A 181 -21.76 -22.12 -15.11
C PRO A 181 -20.59 -22.55 -14.21
N GLU A 182 -20.02 -23.69 -14.57
CA GLU A 182 -18.86 -24.38 -14.04
C GLU A 182 -17.55 -23.53 -14.07
N PRO A 183 -16.53 -23.85 -13.24
CA PRO A 183 -15.37 -22.99 -13.03
C PRO A 183 -14.43 -22.92 -14.24
N SER A 184 -14.11 -21.71 -14.66
CA SER A 184 -13.10 -21.44 -15.69
C SER A 184 -11.69 -21.80 -15.21
N LYS A 185 -10.97 -22.46 -16.11
CA LYS A 185 -9.61 -22.98 -16.01
C LYS A 185 -8.62 -21.98 -15.39
N SER A 186 -7.92 -22.48 -14.38
CA SER A 186 -6.74 -21.88 -13.75
C SER A 186 -5.64 -21.64 -14.78
N PHE A 187 -5.36 -20.37 -15.07
CA PHE A 187 -4.10 -19.96 -15.69
C PHE A 187 -3.21 -19.36 -14.61
N ALA A 188 -2.25 -20.15 -14.14
CA ALA A 188 -1.17 -19.67 -13.30
C ALA A 188 -0.25 -18.76 -14.14
N PRO A 189 0.04 -17.52 -13.72
CA PRO A 189 1.13 -16.77 -14.32
C PRO A 189 2.46 -17.30 -13.78
N SER A 190 3.29 -17.79 -14.70
CA SER A 190 4.70 -18.11 -14.49
C SER A 190 5.44 -16.84 -14.06
N VAL A 191 5.91 -16.81 -12.83
CA VAL A 191 6.72 -15.72 -12.30
C VAL A 191 8.17 -15.96 -12.72
N SER A 192 8.64 -15.20 -13.72
CA SER A 192 10.07 -15.02 -13.97
C SER A 192 10.62 -13.93 -13.04
N PRO A 193 11.55 -14.22 -12.13
CA PRO A 193 12.33 -13.18 -11.47
C PRO A 193 13.50 -12.77 -12.35
N ALA A 194 13.35 -11.66 -13.08
CA ALA A 194 14.50 -10.91 -13.60
C ALA A 194 14.96 -9.94 -12.50
N GLY A 195 16.03 -10.31 -11.79
CA GLY A 195 16.57 -9.49 -10.71
C GLY A 195 17.76 -10.13 -10.00
N VAL A 196 18.67 -10.76 -10.75
CA VAL A 196 19.97 -11.15 -10.18
C VAL A 196 20.92 -9.96 -10.34
N VAL A 197 20.97 -9.10 -9.33
CA VAL A 197 22.09 -8.16 -9.13
C VAL A 197 22.65 -8.41 -7.73
N SER A 198 23.35 -9.53 -7.60
CA SER A 198 24.20 -9.82 -6.45
C SER A 198 25.13 -10.95 -6.86
N VAL A 199 26.36 -10.60 -7.21
CA VAL A 199 27.62 -11.20 -6.74
C VAL A 199 28.73 -10.46 -7.49
N VAL A 200 29.21 -9.33 -6.96
CA VAL A 200 30.58 -8.86 -7.29
C VAL A 200 31.29 -8.23 -6.09
N LEU A 201 30.86 -8.52 -4.85
CA LEU A 201 31.58 -8.10 -3.65
C LEU A 201 32.07 -9.28 -2.81
N SER A 202 32.59 -10.32 -3.47
CA SER A 202 33.17 -11.49 -2.78
C SER A 202 34.63 -11.75 -3.14
N VAL A 203 35.20 -11.03 -4.12
CA VAL A 203 36.58 -11.27 -4.55
C VAL A 203 37.60 -10.38 -3.81
N THR A 204 37.19 -9.24 -3.22
CA THR A 204 38.14 -8.35 -2.55
C THR A 204 38.46 -8.72 -1.10
N VAL A 205 37.61 -9.50 -0.41
CA VAL A 205 37.89 -9.94 0.98
C VAL A 205 38.81 -11.17 1.02
N ALA A 206 38.78 -12.04 -0.01
CA ALA A 206 39.65 -13.22 -0.05
C ALA A 206 41.13 -12.88 -0.32
N ALA A 207 41.42 -11.77 -1.00
CA ALA A 207 42.80 -11.37 -1.32
C ALA A 207 43.56 -10.75 -0.14
N PHE A 208 42.87 -10.26 0.91
CA PHE A 208 43.53 -9.69 2.09
C PHE A 208 43.72 -10.70 3.24
N ILE A 209 43.02 -11.84 3.24
CA ILE A 209 43.22 -12.90 4.26
C ILE A 209 44.34 -13.89 3.83
N THR A 210 44.77 -13.88 2.56
CA THR A 210 45.89 -14.74 2.11
C THR A 210 47.25 -14.04 2.07
N PHE A 211 47.34 -12.75 2.43
CA PHE A 211 48.61 -11.99 2.46
C PHE A 211 48.85 -11.22 3.77
N THR A 212 48.49 -11.81 4.92
CA THR A 212 49.04 -11.42 6.24
C THR A 212 49.41 -12.65 7.03
#